data_AF-A0A8C5RM59-F1
#
_entry.id   AF-A0A8C5RM59-F1
#
_cell.length_a   1.000
_cell.length_b   1.000
_cell.length_c   1.000
_cell.angle_alpha   90.00
_cell.angle_beta   90.00
_cell.angle_gamma   90.00
#
_symmetry.space_group_name_H-M   'P 1'
#
loop_
_entity.id
_entity.type
_entity.pdbx_description
1 polymer ?
#
loop_
_entity_poly.entity_id
_entity_poly.type
_entity_poly.pdbx_seq_one_letter_code
_entity_poly.pdbx_strand_id
1 'polypeptide(L)'
;MSGGLAPSKSTVYVSNLPFSLTNNDLYRYFFSRVTIMKDKDTRRSKGVAFILFLDKESAQNCSRALNNKQLFGRVIKASIAIDNGRAAEFIRRRNYYDKSKCYECGEIGHLSYACPKNMLGEREPPKKKDKKKRKKVIEQEEM
;
A
#
# COMPACT_ATOMS: atom_id res chain seq x y z
N MET A 1 9.48 -10.04 -3.56
CA MET A 1 8.10 -9.76 -3.12
C MET A 1 8.04 -8.34 -2.58
N SER A 2 7.32 -7.45 -3.27
CA SER A 2 7.24 -6.00 -3.07
C SER A 2 6.66 -5.61 -1.69
N GLY A 3 7.46 -5.76 -0.64
CA GLY A 3 7.13 -5.45 0.76
C GLY A 3 7.27 -3.97 1.13
N GLY A 4 6.87 -3.06 0.23
CA GLY A 4 6.82 -1.63 0.49
C GLY A 4 5.49 -1.09 0.00
N LEU A 5 4.64 -0.60 0.90
CA LEU A 5 3.31 -0.05 0.61
C LEU A 5 3.34 1.26 -0.24
N ALA A 6 4.50 1.60 -0.81
CA ALA A 6 4.62 2.70 -1.75
C ALA A 6 4.27 2.22 -3.17
N PRO A 7 3.62 3.04 -3.99
CA PRO A 7 3.44 2.72 -5.41
C PRO A 7 4.81 2.43 -6.04
N SER A 8 4.97 1.22 -6.56
CA SER A 8 6.20 0.83 -7.25
C SER A 8 6.22 1.45 -8.65
N LYS A 9 7.40 1.50 -9.28
CA LYS A 9 7.51 1.90 -10.70
C LYS A 9 6.66 1.00 -11.64
N SER A 10 6.17 -0.14 -11.14
CA SER A 10 5.25 -1.08 -11.81
C SER A 10 3.77 -0.79 -11.55
N THR A 11 3.42 0.31 -10.86
CA THR A 11 2.03 0.71 -10.65
C THR A 11 1.63 1.83 -11.59
N VAL A 12 0.47 1.68 -12.25
CA VAL A 12 -0.11 2.67 -13.15
C VAL A 12 -1.27 3.36 -12.44
N TYR A 13 -1.25 4.68 -12.46
CA TYR A 13 -2.35 5.55 -12.05
C TYR A 13 -3.24 5.83 -13.26
N VAL A 14 -4.53 5.54 -13.14
CA VAL A 14 -5.53 5.82 -14.17
C VAL A 14 -6.59 6.74 -13.59
N SER A 15 -6.90 7.82 -14.32
CA SER A 15 -7.87 8.84 -13.91
C SER A 15 -8.88 9.14 -15.01
N ASN A 16 -9.97 9.81 -14.61
CA ASN A 16 -11.14 10.10 -15.43
C ASN A 16 -11.92 8.84 -15.87
N LEU A 17 -11.91 7.80 -15.02
CA LEU A 17 -12.74 6.61 -15.24
C LEU A 17 -14.21 6.90 -14.92
N PRO A 18 -15.16 6.26 -15.63
CA PRO A 18 -16.57 6.35 -15.29
C PRO A 18 -16.86 5.74 -13.92
N PHE A 19 -17.74 6.39 -13.16
CA PHE A 19 -18.05 5.99 -11.77
C PHE A 19 -18.79 4.65 -11.67
N SER A 20 -19.46 4.23 -12.75
CA SER A 20 -20.14 2.94 -12.86
C SER A 20 -19.18 1.76 -12.93
N LEU A 21 -17.91 2.00 -13.22
CA LEU A 21 -16.94 0.96 -13.53
C LEU A 21 -16.43 0.29 -12.24
N THR A 22 -16.48 -1.04 -12.19
CA THR A 22 -16.14 -1.83 -11.00
C THR A 22 -14.72 -2.41 -11.07
N ASN A 23 -14.22 -2.90 -9.93
CA ASN A 23 -12.91 -3.58 -9.89
C ASN A 23 -12.88 -4.80 -10.84
N ASN A 24 -14.00 -5.50 -10.99
CA ASN A 24 -14.10 -6.70 -11.83
C ASN A 24 -13.98 -6.35 -13.31
N ASP A 25 -14.56 -5.23 -13.75
CA ASP A 25 -14.51 -4.80 -15.14
C ASP A 25 -13.08 -4.40 -15.55
N LEU A 26 -12.39 -3.64 -14.70
CA LEU A 26 -10.98 -3.30 -14.93
C LEU A 26 -10.07 -4.53 -14.87
N TYR A 27 -10.38 -5.49 -13.99
CA TYR A 27 -9.62 -6.73 -13.91
C TYR A 27 -9.70 -7.53 -15.22
N ARG A 28 -10.90 -7.62 -15.81
CA ARG A 28 -11.09 -8.29 -17.12
C ARG A 28 -10.36 -7.58 -18.26
N TYR A 29 -10.25 -6.25 -18.19
CA TYR A 29 -9.60 -5.46 -19.24
C TYR A 29 -8.07 -5.48 -19.13
N PHE A 30 -7.51 -5.41 -17.91
CA PHE A 30 -6.07 -5.27 -17.68
C PHE A 30 -5.37 -6.57 -17.23
N PHE A 31 -6.13 -7.62 -16.90
CA PHE A 31 -5.63 -8.90 -16.38
C PHE A 31 -4.61 -8.76 -15.24
N SER A 32 -4.72 -7.66 -14.49
CA SER A 32 -3.75 -7.23 -13.48
C SER A 32 -4.47 -6.83 -12.22
N ARG A 33 -3.75 -6.73 -11.09
CA ARG A 33 -4.39 -6.39 -9.82
C ARG A 33 -4.81 -4.93 -9.83
N VAL A 34 -6.13 -4.68 -9.86
CA VAL A 34 -6.70 -3.32 -9.90
C VAL A 34 -7.29 -2.94 -8.55
N THR A 35 -7.10 -1.68 -8.15
CA THR A 35 -7.69 -1.08 -6.96
C THR A 35 -8.31 0.26 -7.31
N ILE A 36 -9.64 0.35 -7.32
CA ILE A 36 -10.35 1.62 -7.48
C ILE A 36 -10.34 2.40 -6.17
N MET A 37 -9.98 3.68 -6.27
CA MET A 37 -10.06 4.61 -5.15
C MET A 37 -11.52 4.97 -4.91
N LYS A 38 -11.99 4.66 -3.71
CA LYS A 38 -13.34 5.00 -3.25
C LYS A 38 -13.26 6.05 -2.16
N ASP A 39 -14.32 6.83 -2.07
CA ASP A 39 -14.49 7.75 -0.97
C ASP A 39 -14.75 7.00 0.34
N LYS A 40 -14.27 7.54 1.46
CA LYS A 40 -14.32 6.85 2.74
C LYS A 40 -15.75 6.80 3.27
N ASP A 41 -16.46 7.92 3.16
CA ASP A 41 -17.78 8.09 3.76
C ASP A 41 -18.88 7.62 2.79
N THR A 42 -18.85 8.11 1.55
CA THR A 42 -19.89 7.75 0.55
C THR A 42 -19.67 6.41 -0.13
N ARG A 43 -18.48 5.80 -0.02
CA ARG A 43 -18.06 4.55 -0.69
C ARG A 43 -18.20 4.58 -2.22
N ARG A 44 -18.44 5.75 -2.81
CA ARG A 44 -18.51 5.96 -4.26
C ARG A 44 -17.11 5.96 -4.86
N SER A 45 -17.01 5.54 -6.11
CA SER A 45 -15.76 5.59 -6.87
C SER A 45 -15.36 7.05 -7.13
N LYS A 46 -14.07 7.37 -7.00
CA LYS A 46 -13.53 8.70 -7.33
C LYS A 46 -13.14 8.83 -8.81
N GLY A 47 -13.46 7.83 -9.63
CA GLY A 47 -13.03 7.78 -11.04
C GLY A 47 -11.52 7.61 -11.20
N VAL A 48 -10.86 7.05 -10.19
CA VAL A 48 -9.42 6.84 -10.13
C VAL A 48 -9.14 5.39 -9.76
N ALA A 49 -8.17 4.78 -10.44
CA ALA A 49 -7.74 3.42 -10.16
C ALA A 49 -6.21 3.30 -10.18
N PHE A 50 -5.71 2.37 -9.37
CA PHE A 50 -4.31 1.93 -9.38
C PHE A 50 -4.24 0.50 -9.91
N ILE A 51 -3.38 0.28 -10.89
CA ILE A 51 -3.17 -1.03 -11.50
C ILE A 51 -1.74 -1.45 -11.17
N LEU A 52 -1.60 -2.57 -10.46
CA LEU A 52 -0.30 -3.14 -10.13
C LEU A 52 0.05 -4.21 -11.17
N PHE A 53 1.14 -3.96 -11.89
CA PHE A 53 1.76 -4.93 -12.79
C PHE A 53 2.88 -5.70 -12.09
N LEU A 54 3.22 -6.85 -12.66
CA LEU A 54 4.38 -7.63 -12.23
C LEU A 54 5.68 -6.90 -12.59
N ASP A 55 5.77 -6.45 -13.84
CA ASP A 55 6.96 -5.82 -14.40
C ASP A 55 6.81 -4.31 -14.57
N LYS A 56 7.94 -3.61 -14.56
CA LYS A 56 7.98 -2.17 -14.79
C LYS A 56 7.69 -1.84 -16.26
N GLU A 57 8.16 -2.66 -17.19
CA GLU A 57 8.00 -2.45 -18.63
C GLU A 57 6.54 -2.56 -19.06
N SER A 58 5.82 -3.56 -18.54
CA SER A 58 4.38 -3.71 -18.79
C SER A 58 3.58 -2.52 -18.26
N ALA A 59 3.94 -1.99 -17.08
CA ALA A 59 3.34 -0.76 -16.57
C ALA A 59 3.61 0.46 -17.48
N GLN A 60 4.83 0.62 -17.98
CA GLN A 60 5.19 1.72 -18.88
C GLN A 60 4.44 1.62 -20.22
N ASN A 61 4.41 0.44 -20.83
CA ASN A 61 3.68 0.19 -22.07
C ASN A 61 2.18 0.44 -21.90
N CYS A 62 1.60 -0.04 -20.80
CA CYS A 62 0.22 0.20 -20.44
C CYS A 62 -0.09 1.70 -20.29
N SER A 63 0.75 2.43 -19.54
CA SER A 63 0.55 3.88 -19.36
C SER A 63 0.57 4.64 -20.68
N ARG A 64 1.55 4.36 -21.57
CA ARG A 64 1.66 4.98 -22.89
C ARG A 64 0.49 4.62 -23.80
N ALA A 65 0.09 3.35 -23.78
CA ALA A 65 -0.98 2.85 -24.63
C ALA A 65 -2.36 3.38 -24.21
N LEU A 66 -2.58 3.68 -22.93
CA LEU A 66 -3.87 4.14 -22.41
C LEU A 66 -3.99 5.65 -22.28
N ASN A 67 -2.87 6.36 -22.18
CA ASN A 67 -2.92 7.80 -21.96
C ASN A 67 -3.62 8.49 -23.14
N ASN A 68 -4.63 9.29 -22.82
CA ASN A 68 -5.49 9.99 -23.79
C ASN A 68 -6.33 9.09 -24.71
N LYS A 69 -6.53 7.81 -24.36
CA LYS A 69 -7.50 6.96 -25.07
C LYS A 69 -8.92 7.19 -24.58
N GLN A 70 -9.88 6.99 -25.48
CA GLN A 70 -11.28 6.94 -25.11
C GLN A 70 -11.64 5.55 -24.57
N LEU A 71 -12.17 5.51 -23.36
CA LEU A 71 -12.78 4.34 -22.74
C LEU A 71 -14.17 4.73 -22.24
N PHE A 72 -15.18 3.97 -22.67
CA PHE A 72 -16.58 4.17 -22.25
C PHE A 72 -17.07 5.62 -22.41
N GLY A 73 -16.71 6.26 -23.54
CA GLY A 73 -17.09 7.63 -23.85
C GLY A 73 -16.33 8.71 -23.07
N ARG A 74 -15.27 8.36 -22.33
CA ARG A 74 -14.42 9.32 -21.61
C ARG A 74 -12.97 9.16 -22.02
N VAL A 75 -12.27 10.28 -22.16
CA VAL A 75 -10.82 10.28 -22.39
C VAL A 75 -10.13 10.01 -21.06
N ILE A 76 -9.51 8.84 -20.93
CA ILE A 76 -8.78 8.48 -19.72
C ILE A 76 -7.35 9.02 -19.75
N LYS A 77 -6.82 9.31 -18.57
CA LYS A 77 -5.41 9.68 -18.40
C LYS A 77 -4.70 8.61 -17.61
N ALA A 78 -3.58 8.13 -18.13
CA ALA A 78 -2.79 7.08 -17.51
C ALA A 78 -1.34 7.53 -17.36
N SER A 79 -0.77 7.34 -16.18
CA SER A 79 0.62 7.67 -15.87
C SER A 79 1.22 6.65 -14.90
N ILE A 80 2.54 6.62 -14.76
CA ILE A 80 3.17 5.87 -13.68
C ILE A 80 2.70 6.49 -12.35
N ALA A 81 2.31 5.66 -11.40
CA ALA A 81 1.84 6.13 -10.11
C ALA A 81 3.00 6.74 -9.32
N ILE A 82 2.78 7.95 -8.81
CA ILE A 82 3.74 8.70 -8.01
C ILE A 82 3.28 8.60 -6.55
N ASP A 83 4.23 8.35 -5.65
CA ASP A 83 3.95 8.40 -4.22
C ASP A 83 3.72 9.85 -3.78
N ASN A 84 2.63 10.11 -3.07
CA ASN A 84 2.30 11.44 -2.56
C ASN A 84 3.04 11.77 -1.26
N GLY A 85 4.03 10.96 -0.86
CA GLY A 85 4.82 11.13 0.35
C GLY A 85 4.09 10.77 1.65
N ARG A 86 2.77 10.52 1.59
CA ARG A 86 1.95 10.14 2.76
C ARG A 86 1.97 8.65 3.04
N ALA A 87 2.58 7.82 2.18
CA ALA A 87 2.67 6.37 2.41
C ALA A 87 3.25 6.06 3.80
N ALA A 88 4.27 6.79 4.24
CA ALA A 88 4.87 6.61 5.57
C ALA A 88 3.90 6.88 6.74
N GLU A 89 2.96 7.81 6.59
CA GLU A 89 1.94 8.15 7.59
C GLU A 89 0.90 7.04 7.72
N PHE A 90 0.44 6.47 6.61
CA PHE A 90 -0.49 5.34 6.60
C PHE A 90 0.17 4.02 7.06
N ILE A 91 1.47 3.86 6.82
CA ILE A 91 2.26 2.71 7.30
C ILE A 91 2.56 2.81 8.80
N ARG A 92 2.36 3.96 9.46
CA ARG A 92 2.39 4.02 10.93
C ARG A 92 1.32 3.06 11.44
N ARG A 93 1.78 1.87 11.82
CA ARG A 93 0.97 0.82 12.45
C ARG A 93 0.12 1.54 13.48
N ARG A 94 -1.21 1.35 13.40
CA ARG A 94 -2.11 1.72 14.49
C ARG A 94 -1.44 1.23 15.78
N ASN A 95 -0.97 2.18 16.57
CA ASN A 95 -0.42 1.84 17.86
C ASN A 95 -1.66 1.52 18.69
N TYR A 96 -1.93 0.23 18.88
CA TYR A 96 -2.89 -0.19 19.87
C TYR A 96 -2.27 0.20 21.21
N TYR A 97 -2.72 1.34 21.75
CA TYR A 97 -2.20 1.90 23.00
C TYR A 97 -2.52 0.98 24.19
N ASP A 98 -3.47 0.05 24.03
CA ASP A 98 -3.80 -0.94 25.04
C ASP A 98 -3.14 -2.29 24.77
N LYS A 99 -1.82 -2.33 24.90
CA LYS A 99 -1.12 -3.53 25.38
C LYS A 99 -1.00 -3.48 26.91
N SER A 100 -2.04 -2.98 27.56
CA SER A 100 -2.03 -2.68 28.99
C SER A 100 -2.25 -3.91 29.85
N LYS A 101 -2.70 -5.04 29.26
CA LYS A 101 -3.01 -6.27 29.97
C LYS A 101 -2.12 -7.42 29.53
N CYS A 102 -1.61 -8.17 30.49
CA CYS A 102 -0.90 -9.42 30.25
C CYS A 102 -1.82 -10.45 29.58
N TYR A 103 -1.40 -11.08 28.48
CA TYR A 103 -2.22 -12.09 27.79
C TYR A 103 -2.24 -13.45 28.50
N GLU A 104 -1.45 -13.61 29.57
CA GLU A 104 -1.43 -14.84 30.37
C GLU A 104 -2.22 -14.70 31.67
N CYS A 105 -2.01 -13.63 32.45
CA CYS A 105 -2.69 -13.45 33.74
C CYS A 105 -3.79 -12.37 33.76
N GLY A 106 -3.94 -11.59 32.68
CA GLY A 106 -4.93 -10.52 32.58
C GLY A 106 -4.65 -9.26 33.40
N GLU A 107 -3.61 -9.25 34.24
CA GLU A 107 -3.22 -8.10 35.07
C GLU A 107 -2.63 -6.96 34.23
N ILE A 108 -2.77 -5.73 34.75
CA ILE A 108 -2.31 -4.52 34.09
C ILE A 108 -0.91 -4.18 34.57
N GLY A 109 -0.05 -3.70 33.65
CA GLY A 109 1.30 -3.21 33.98
C GLY A 109 2.45 -4.06 33.45
N HIS A 110 2.18 -5.23 32.86
CA HIS A 110 3.19 -6.07 32.22
C HIS A 110 2.60 -6.86 31.04
N LEU A 111 3.48 -7.42 30.18
CA LEU A 111 3.11 -8.31 29.07
C LEU A 111 3.45 -9.76 29.43
N SER A 112 2.92 -10.73 28.69
CA SER A 112 3.17 -12.18 28.90
C SER A 112 4.65 -12.54 29.09
N TYR A 113 5.55 -11.88 28.36
CA TYR A 113 6.99 -12.09 28.47
C TYR A 113 7.61 -11.70 29.82
N ALA A 114 6.95 -10.82 30.57
CA ALA A 114 7.37 -10.34 31.89
C ALA A 114 6.32 -10.69 32.95
N CYS A 115 5.50 -11.71 32.70
CA CYS A 115 4.44 -12.11 33.61
C CYS A 115 5.02 -12.91 34.79
N PRO A 116 4.79 -12.49 36.05
CA PRO A 116 5.28 -13.20 37.22
C PRO A 116 4.57 -14.55 37.44
N LYS A 117 3.42 -14.75 36.78
CA LYS A 117 2.65 -16.00 36.75
C LYS A 117 2.96 -16.86 35.50
N ASN A 118 3.97 -16.50 34.71
CA ASN A 118 4.32 -17.26 33.51
C ASN A 118 4.88 -18.63 33.90
N MET A 119 4.08 -19.67 33.66
CA MET A 119 4.41 -21.07 33.96
C MET A 119 5.62 -21.61 33.17
N LEU A 120 6.04 -20.91 32.12
CA LEU A 120 7.10 -21.33 31.20
C LEU A 120 8.44 -20.63 31.48
N GLY A 121 8.53 -19.90 32.60
CA GLY A 121 9.73 -19.20 33.04
C GLY A 121 10.10 -17.98 32.21
N GLU A 122 11.26 -17.38 32.51
CA GLU A 122 11.78 -16.22 31.79
C GLU A 122 12.13 -16.60 30.34
N ARG A 123 11.54 -15.87 29.38
CA ARG A 123 11.78 -16.07 27.95
C ARG A 123 12.42 -14.82 27.40
N GLU A 124 13.53 -14.99 26.67
CA GLU A 124 14.14 -13.86 25.98
C GLU A 124 13.16 -13.27 24.96
N PRO A 125 12.85 -11.97 25.03
CA PRO A 125 11.98 -11.35 24.06
C PRO A 125 12.59 -11.45 22.66
N PRO A 126 11.78 -11.65 21.61
CA PRO A 126 12.31 -11.74 20.26
C PRO A 126 13.06 -10.45 19.90
N LYS A 127 14.28 -10.58 19.37
CA LYS A 127 15.11 -9.45 18.95
C LYS A 127 14.31 -8.54 18.02
N LYS A 128 14.15 -7.26 18.40
CA LYS A 128 13.52 -6.26 17.53
C LYS A 128 14.39 -6.17 16.27
N LYS A 129 13.80 -6.45 15.10
CA LYS A 129 14.50 -6.26 13.83
C LYS A 129 14.85 -4.78 13.69
N ASP A 130 16.15 -4.47 13.67
CA ASP A 130 16.62 -3.11 13.37
C ASP A 130 16.14 -2.71 11.99
N LYS A 131 15.34 -1.64 11.94
CA LYS A 131 14.92 -1.06 10.67
C LYS A 131 16.12 -0.33 10.08
N LYS A 132 16.88 -0.97 9.19
CA LYS A 132 17.87 -0.28 8.34
C LYS A 132 17.16 0.85 7.58
N LYS A 133 17.35 2.10 8.00
CA LYS A 133 17.00 3.27 7.19
C LYS A 133 17.88 3.21 5.94
N ARG A 134 17.30 2.89 4.78
CA ARG A 134 17.99 3.05 3.50
C ARG A 134 18.32 4.54 3.35
N LYS A 135 19.62 4.90 3.37
CA LYS A 135 20.08 6.22 2.95
C LYS A 135 19.67 6.39 1.48
N LYS A 136 18.97 7.47 1.15
CA LYS A 136 18.73 7.88 -0.23
C LYS A 136 20.09 8.30 -0.80
N VAL A 137 20.62 7.53 -1.75
CA VAL A 137 21.70 8.00 -2.61
C VAL A 137 21.05 8.98 -3.58
N ILE A 138 21.52 10.22 -3.56
CA ILE A 138 21.16 11.26 -4.54
C ILE A 138 22.26 11.16 -5.60
N GLU A 139 21.97 10.54 -6.73
CA GLU A 139 22.83 10.63 -7.91
C GLU A 139 22.58 12.00 -8.55
N GLN A 140 23.61 12.85 -8.50
CA GLN A 140 23.70 14.07 -9.30
C GLN A 140 24.18 13.65 -10.69
N GLU A 141 23.35 13.83 -11.71
CA GLU A 141 23.80 13.77 -13.11
C GLU A 141 24.54 15.09 -13.40
N GLU A 142 25.85 15.00 -13.58
CA GLU A 142 26.69 16.09 -14.09
C GLU A 142 26.40 16.34 -15.58
N MET A 143 26.35 17.61 -15.96
CA MET A 143 26.64 18.09 -17.31
C MET A 143 27.61 19.25 -17.18
#